data_AF-A0A2H0Y0K6-F1
#
_entry.id   AF-A0A2H0Y0K6-F1
#
_cell.length_a   1.000
_cell.length_b   1.000
_cell.length_c   1.000
_cell.angle_alpha   90.00
_cell.angle_beta   90.00
_cell.angle_gamma   90.00
#
_symmetry.space_group_name_H-M   'P 1'
#
loop_
_entity.id
_entity.type
_entity.pdbx_description
1 polymer ?
#
loop_
_entity_poly.entity_id
_entity_poly.type
_entity_poly.pdbx_seq_one_letter_code
_entity_poly.pdbx_strand_id
1 'polypeptide(L)'
;MTDLFGVKFSALERAMRIAAGFQEVTAQNVANAKTPGYEALTFDEELLKAVKRQDKKEVVLEKELATLTENSIKYSSYVKLLSSKINVLRTIATQGRR
;
A
#
# COMPACT_ATOMS: atom_id res chain seq x y z
N MET A 1 -25.21 -0.15 8.00
CA MET A 1 -25.46 1.02 7.13
C MET A 1 -24.10 1.51 6.62
N THR A 2 -23.61 0.97 5.51
CA THR A 2 -22.36 1.45 4.90
C THR A 2 -22.73 2.57 3.93
N ASP A 3 -22.67 3.81 4.40
CA ASP A 3 -22.90 4.94 3.51
C ASP A 3 -21.83 4.98 2.40
N LEU A 4 -22.13 5.68 1.30
CA LEU A 4 -21.25 5.82 0.14
C LEU A 4 -19.87 6.41 0.49
N PHE A 5 -19.77 7.21 1.56
CA PHE A 5 -18.51 7.74 2.06
C PHE A 5 -17.71 6.68 2.80
N GLY A 6 -18.33 5.89 3.68
CA GLY A 6 -17.71 4.80 4.44
C GLY A 6 -17.10 3.73 3.54
N VAL A 7 -17.79 3.34 2.46
CA VAL A 7 -17.24 2.39 1.49
C VAL A 7 -15.98 2.95 0.82
N LYS A 8 -16.00 4.22 0.40
CA LYS A 8 -14.84 4.89 -0.24
C LYS A 8 -13.69 5.13 0.73
N PHE A 9 -13.96 5.43 2.00
CA PHE A 9 -12.93 5.53 3.05
C PHE A 9 -12.27 4.18 3.30
N SER A 10 -13.06 3.12 3.47
CA SER A 10 -12.53 1.78 3.69
C SER A 10 -11.69 1.28 2.51
N ALA A 11 -12.04 1.65 1.27
CA ALA A 11 -11.26 1.32 0.08
C ALA A 11 -9.91 2.05 0.05
N LEU A 12 -9.89 3.34 0.40
CA LEU A 12 -8.66 4.12 0.51
C LEU A 12 -7.75 3.61 1.63
N GLU A 13 -8.33 3.29 2.79
CA GLU A 13 -7.62 2.69 3.91
C GLU A 13 -6.98 1.35 3.51
N ARG A 14 -7.73 0.47 2.85
CA ARG A 14 -7.19 -0.79 2.31
C ARG A 14 -6.04 -0.53 1.35
N ALA A 15 -6.21 0.39 0.39
CA ALA A 15 -5.16 0.73 -0.57
C ALA A 15 -3.89 1.28 0.12
N MET A 16 -4.03 2.11 1.16
CA MET A 16 -2.90 2.60 1.96
C MET A 16 -2.19 1.47 2.71
N ARG A 17 -2.93 0.55 3.32
CA ARG A 17 -2.34 -0.63 4.00
C ARG A 17 -1.59 -1.52 3.03
N ILE A 18 -2.14 -1.73 1.83
CA ILE A 18 -1.49 -2.50 0.76
C ILE A 18 -0.21 -1.82 0.31
N ALA A 19 -0.25 -0.51 0.05
CA ALA A 19 0.95 0.26 -0.32
C ALA A 19 2.03 0.18 0.78
N ALA A 20 1.64 0.28 2.06
CA ALA A 20 2.59 0.11 3.15
C ALA A 20 3.22 -1.29 3.16
N GLY A 21 2.42 -2.34 2.95
CA GLY A 21 2.92 -3.71 2.87
C GLY A 21 3.87 -3.96 1.69
N PHE A 22 3.58 -3.40 0.52
CA PHE A 22 4.52 -3.43 -0.60
C PHE A 22 5.85 -2.73 -0.26
N GLN A 23 5.80 -1.60 0.44
CA GLN A 23 7.01 -0.88 0.84
C GLN A 23 7.88 -1.72 1.78
N GLU A 24 7.25 -2.41 2.73
CA GLU A 24 7.93 -3.30 3.67
C GLU A 24 8.62 -4.47 2.95
N VAL A 25 7.88 -5.17 2.08
CA VAL A 25 8.41 -6.31 1.31
C VAL A 25 9.58 -5.90 0.41
N THR A 26 9.39 -4.82 -0.37
CA THR A 26 10.43 -4.33 -1.26
C THR A 26 11.65 -3.81 -0.49
N ALA A 27 11.46 -3.13 0.64
CA ALA A 27 12.57 -2.68 1.48
C ALA A 27 13.38 -3.88 2.01
N GLN A 28 12.69 -4.94 2.43
CA GLN A 28 13.33 -6.18 2.89
C GLN A 28 14.11 -6.85 1.75
N ASN A 29 13.55 -6.91 0.53
CA ASN A 29 14.25 -7.47 -0.63
C ASN A 29 15.50 -6.66 -0.98
N VAL A 30 15.40 -5.33 -1.03
CA VAL A 30 16.56 -4.45 -1.31
C VAL A 30 17.65 -4.62 -0.24
N ALA A 31 17.26 -4.67 1.04
CA ALA A 31 18.21 -4.83 2.15
C ALA A 31 18.97 -6.17 2.09
N ASN A 32 18.30 -7.24 1.68
CA ASN A 32 18.87 -8.59 1.64
C ASN A 32 19.32 -9.04 0.25
N ALA A 33 19.26 -8.18 -0.77
CA ALA A 33 19.62 -8.52 -2.15
C ALA A 33 21.03 -9.10 -2.30
N LYS A 34 21.94 -8.78 -1.38
CA LYS A 34 23.34 -9.25 -1.37
C LYS A 34 23.62 -10.34 -0.33
N THR A 35 22.57 -10.85 0.32
CA THR A 35 22.69 -11.92 1.32
C THR A 35 22.65 -13.28 0.61
N PRO A 36 23.71 -14.10 0.69
CA PRO A 36 23.72 -15.42 0.06
C PRO A 36 22.54 -16.30 0.53
N GLY A 37 21.82 -16.89 -0.42
CA GLY A 37 20.67 -17.75 -0.14
C GLY A 37 19.37 -17.03 0.21
N TYR A 38 19.33 -15.69 0.17
CA TYR A 38 18.08 -14.94 0.34
C TYR A 38 17.18 -15.07 -0.89
N GLU A 39 15.88 -15.25 -0.64
CA GLU A 39 14.84 -15.36 -1.67
C GLU A 39 13.92 -14.14 -1.62
N ALA A 40 13.57 -13.60 -2.79
CA ALA A 40 12.71 -12.43 -2.86
C ALA A 40 11.33 -12.73 -2.27
N LEU A 41 10.92 -11.93 -1.30
CA LEU A 41 9.58 -11.94 -0.75
C LEU A 41 8.62 -11.35 -1.78
N THR A 42 7.47 -12.00 -1.99
CA THR A 42 6.37 -11.47 -2.79
C THR A 42 5.29 -10.97 -1.85
N PHE A 43 4.83 -9.75 -2.08
CA PHE A 43 3.63 -9.25 -1.41
C PHE A 43 2.43 -9.82 -2.17
N ASP A 44 1.89 -10.93 -1.67
CA ASP A 44 0.67 -11.51 -2.20
C ASP A 44 -0.51 -11.02 -1.38
N GLU A 45 -1.37 -10.21 -1.98
CA GLU A 45 -2.66 -9.84 -1.38
C GLU A 45 -3.52 -11.11 -1.11
N GLU A 46 -3.30 -12.16 -1.93
CA GLU A 46 -3.88 -13.51 -1.78
C GLU A 46 -3.31 -14.32 -0.60
N LEU A 47 -2.20 -13.93 0.03
CA LEU A 47 -1.69 -14.59 1.26
C LEU A 47 -2.63 -14.38 2.48
N LEU A 48 -3.66 -13.55 2.34
CA LEU A 48 -4.81 -13.48 3.24
C LEU A 48 -5.90 -14.55 2.94
N LYS A 49 -5.82 -15.30 1.84
CA LYS A 49 -6.84 -16.28 1.44
C LYS A 49 -6.36 -17.64 0.92
N ALA A 50 -5.23 -17.76 0.23
CA ALA A 50 -4.80 -19.08 -0.25
C ALA A 50 -3.33 -19.13 -0.66
N VAL A 51 -2.62 -20.12 -0.12
CA VAL A 51 -1.30 -20.55 -0.54
C VAL A 51 -1.39 -21.23 -1.91
N LYS A 52 -0.57 -20.82 -2.89
CA LYS A 52 0.32 -21.70 -3.69
C LYS A 52 0.93 -21.00 -4.91
N ARG A 53 2.26 -20.80 -4.85
CA ARG A 53 3.33 -21.35 -5.73
C ARG A 53 4.50 -20.36 -5.68
N GLN A 54 5.41 -20.58 -4.73
CA GLN A 54 6.69 -19.88 -4.70
C GLN A 54 7.68 -20.69 -5.54
N ASP A 55 7.82 -20.31 -6.80
CA ASP A 55 9.08 -20.52 -7.49
C ASP A 55 10.10 -19.58 -6.84
N LYS A 56 11.30 -20.09 -6.55
CA LYS A 56 12.42 -19.30 -6.02
C LYS A 56 12.67 -18.09 -6.93
N LYS A 57 12.43 -16.88 -6.43
CA LYS A 57 12.69 -15.63 -7.17
C LYS A 57 13.96 -14.98 -6.64
N GLU A 58 14.88 -14.70 -7.56
CA GLU A 58 16.08 -13.91 -7.30
C GLU A 58 15.71 -12.43 -7.16
N VAL A 59 16.40 -11.73 -6.25
CA VAL A 59 16.22 -10.29 -6.06
C VAL A 59 16.92 -9.51 -7.17
N VAL A 60 16.14 -8.82 -8.00
CA VAL A 60 16.67 -7.87 -9.01
C VAL A 60 16.57 -6.45 -8.45
N LEU A 61 17.70 -5.87 -8.04
CA LEU A 61 17.76 -4.59 -7.32
C LEU A 61 17.08 -3.44 -8.07
N GLU A 62 17.34 -3.31 -9.37
CA GLU A 62 16.79 -2.24 -10.19
C GLU A 62 15.26 -2.30 -10.24
N LYS A 63 14.71 -3.51 -10.31
CA LYS A 63 13.27 -3.76 -10.34
C LYS A 63 12.62 -3.45 -8.98
N GLU A 64 13.27 -3.84 -7.88
CA GLU A 64 12.78 -3.55 -6.53
C GLU A 64 12.79 -2.05 -6.26
N LEU A 65 13.84 -1.33 -6.66
CA LEU A 65 13.89 0.13 -6.54
C LEU A 65 12.82 0.83 -7.40
N ALA A 66 12.59 0.36 -8.63
CA ALA A 66 11.49 0.86 -9.46
C ALA A 66 10.13 0.64 -8.77
N THR A 67 9.91 -0.53 -8.18
CA THR A 67 8.69 -0.86 -7.44
C THR A 67 8.53 0.04 -6.20
N LEU A 68 9.61 0.29 -5.46
CA LEU A 68 9.63 1.18 -4.30
C LEU A 68 9.26 2.62 -4.67
N THR A 69 9.85 3.13 -5.75
CA THR A 69 9.60 4.51 -6.21
C THR A 69 8.16 4.68 -6.69
N GLU A 70 7.62 3.72 -7.44
CA GLU A 70 6.20 3.72 -7.83
C GLU A 70 5.29 3.70 -6.60
N ASN A 71 5.60 2.86 -5.63
CA ASN A 71 4.81 2.72 -4.42
C ASN A 71 4.83 4.00 -3.54
N SER A 72 5.98 4.69 -3.47
CA SER A 72 6.09 5.99 -2.80
C SER A 72 5.13 7.04 -3.41
N ILE A 73 5.04 7.07 -4.75
CA ILE A 73 4.12 7.97 -5.47
C ILE A 73 2.66 7.60 -5.16
N LYS A 74 2.30 6.31 -5.18
CA LYS A 74 0.95 5.82 -4.83
C LYS A 74 0.57 6.22 -3.40
N TYR A 75 1.46 5.95 -2.43
CA TYR A 75 1.23 6.26 -1.03
C TYR A 75 1.01 7.77 -0.81
N SER A 76 1.86 8.62 -1.38
CA SER A 76 1.70 10.08 -1.28
C SER A 76 0.36 10.57 -1.87
N SER A 77 -0.10 9.93 -2.94
CA SER A 77 -1.39 10.23 -3.57
C SER A 77 -2.57 9.81 -2.68
N TYR A 78 -2.48 8.65 -2.03
CA TYR A 78 -3.49 8.22 -1.06
C TYR A 78 -3.58 9.15 0.14
N VAL A 79 -2.46 9.62 0.67
CA VAL A 79 -2.43 10.62 1.76
C VAL A 79 -3.09 11.94 1.34
N LYS A 80 -2.83 12.41 0.11
CA LYS A 80 -3.50 13.60 -0.46
C LYS A 80 -5.01 13.41 -0.56
N LEU A 81 -5.47 12.26 -1.05
CA LEU A 81 -6.89 11.92 -1.13
C LEU A 81 -7.55 11.85 0.26
N LEU A 82 -6.87 11.26 1.24
CA LEU A 82 -7.34 11.20 2.62
C LEU A 82 -7.51 12.61 3.21
N SER A 83 -6.49 13.45 3.05
CA SER A 83 -6.51 14.85 3.48
C SER A 83 -7.67 15.63 2.84
N SER A 84 -7.88 15.45 1.53
CA SER A 84 -9.00 16.07 0.81
C SER A 84 -10.35 15.64 1.37
N LYS A 85 -10.54 14.35 1.67
CA LYS A 85 -11.80 13.84 2.27
C LYS A 85 -12.03 14.39 3.67
N ILE A 86 -11.00 14.44 4.52
CA ILE A 86 -11.09 15.03 5.87
C ILE A 86 -11.48 16.51 5.78
N ASN A 87 -10.93 17.25 4.81
CA ASN A 87 -11.30 18.65 4.60
C ASN A 87 -12.78 18.80 4.21
N VAL A 88 -13.31 17.93 3.34
CA VAL A 88 -14.74 17.92 3.00
C VAL A 88 -15.61 17.68 4.24
N LEU A 89 -15.28 16.68 5.07
CA LEU A 89 -15.99 16.41 6.31
C LEU A 89 -15.96 17.61 7.27
N ARG A 90 -14.79 18.26 7.40
CA ARG A 90 -14.65 19.47 8.22
C ARG A 90 -15.53 20.61 7.69
N THR A 91 -15.56 20.83 6.37
CA THR A 91 -16.40 21.86 5.76
C THR A 91 -17.88 21.60 6.03
N ILE A 92 -18.34 20.36 5.85
CA ILE A 92 -19.73 19.98 6.11
C ILE A 92 -20.07 20.16 7.59
N ALA A 93 -19.23 19.67 8.51
CA ALA A 93 -19.46 19.82 9.95
C ALA A 93 -19.48 21.30 10.40
N THR A 94 -18.69 22.15 9.74
CA THR A 94 -18.63 23.58 10.05
C THR A 94 -19.85 24.33 9.49
N GLN A 95 -20.30 23.98 8.28
CA GLN A 95 -21.47 24.60 7.64
C GLN A 95 -22.80 24.10 8.21
N GLY A 96 -22.87 22.83 8.64
CA GLY A 96 -24.06 22.26 9.28
C GLY A 96 -24.27 22.64 10.75
N ARG A 97 -23.32 23.39 11.35
CA ARG A 97 -23.43 23.94 12.72
C ARG A 97 -24.15 25.30 12.77
N ARG A 98 -24.54 25.85 11.61
CA ARG A 98 -25.31 27.10 11.51
C ARG A 98 -26.79 26.82 11.38
#